data_AF-A0A7X7QTW5-F1
#
_entry.id   AF-A0A7X7QTW5-F1
#
_cell.length_a   1.000
_cell.length_b   1.000
_cell.length_c   1.000
_cell.angle_alpha   90.00
_cell.angle_beta   90.00
_cell.angle_gamma   90.00
#
_symmetry.space_group_name_H-M   'P 1'
#
loop_
_entity.id
_entity.type
_entity.pdbx_description
1 polymer ?
#
loop_
_entity_poly.entity_id
_entity_poly.type
_entity_poly.pdbx_seq_one_letter_code
_entity_poly.pdbx_strand_id
1 'polypeptide(L)'
;MFMVCRPKLERERGSALLFFLAGALPLILLFLGLALDLSRYYLLREEAQRVADNAVILAAKYLPFTEPAISAARAYVASEAVGPGLDKALQIEKIEADTADSISVRISRSASFLLLSFFGASQIKFTVQARAGINAKNVLIFMDNSSHMSPAWESERPWGGGAWPTAKFFNKNPHLVPSYEEPAHPRRRFRVATQQCFNPLFSAVKEATIRLYDYLSAFDGHSVGLLMGPGQNDDDILVVRDVMPFDLNRYANSRVTYNAGQATFGYYRSQFVRDEYCLAAAEQEPLIERSLTPEDEDLIDKKVRHGGYRIPADRGANRPRSYSLIPSGSFTLPLAQLSKVTPKDVIWSRAARRPYRENGGIESHVNIRSVLRQVRSTLLGAPFRAERAGQGFEPSHLAFLMLGDFPWQNGVRFSKSRFDKNYPGNLVVRTAIATELEALNQAAKQLGARVAIYFVVPRNPHEYTPPSDVLERWYNTVLKRQGKKILIKEWLRTQDHDCVDDPQYEGNIDSHARPTQCVRFFKKDGPRFEAFLKKQNFTNVRVTLIRPPDLASIPQDTMAFLPMVNRSVVLTH
;
A
#
# COMPACT_ATOMS: atom_id res chain seq x y z
N MET A 1 -49.26 -2.29 73.26
CA MET A 1 -48.10 -3.14 73.61
C MET A 1 -48.29 -4.47 72.88
N PHE A 2 -47.76 -4.60 71.66
CA PHE A 2 -47.92 -5.81 70.85
C PHE A 2 -46.77 -6.76 71.14
N MET A 3 -47.09 -7.88 71.78
CA MET A 3 -46.19 -8.97 72.09
C MET A 3 -45.87 -9.73 70.80
N VAL A 4 -44.78 -9.36 70.14
CA VAL A 4 -44.26 -10.09 68.98
C VAL A 4 -43.64 -11.41 69.48
N CYS A 5 -44.37 -12.51 69.31
CA CYS A 5 -43.84 -13.85 69.53
C CYS A 5 -42.73 -14.13 68.50
N ARG A 6 -41.48 -14.26 68.96
CA ARG A 6 -40.39 -14.80 68.15
C ARG A 6 -40.46 -16.34 68.19
N PRO A 7 -40.72 -17.04 67.07
CA PRO A 7 -40.67 -18.49 67.07
C PRO A 7 -39.22 -18.99 67.31
N LYS A 8 -39.05 -19.93 68.24
CA LYS A 8 -37.78 -20.62 68.50
C LYS A 8 -37.52 -21.66 67.40
N LEU A 9 -36.64 -21.32 66.46
CA LEU A 9 -36.18 -22.14 65.33
C LEU A 9 -34.97 -23.03 65.67
N GLU A 10 -35.00 -23.76 66.80
CA GLU A 10 -33.82 -24.50 67.29
C GLU A 10 -33.82 -26.01 67.02
N ARG A 11 -34.91 -26.62 66.51
CA ARG A 11 -34.99 -28.10 66.39
C ARG A 11 -35.09 -28.70 64.97
N GLU A 12 -35.18 -27.90 63.92
CA GLU A 12 -35.25 -28.39 62.53
C GLU A 12 -33.97 -28.14 61.69
N ARG A 13 -32.89 -27.64 62.28
CA ARG A 13 -31.66 -27.29 61.54
C ARG A 13 -30.93 -28.50 60.93
N GLY A 14 -31.19 -29.72 61.39
CA GLY A 14 -30.53 -30.94 60.90
C GLY A 14 -31.12 -31.53 59.61
N SER A 15 -32.44 -31.44 59.42
CA SER A 15 -33.13 -32.02 58.26
C SER A 15 -32.87 -31.21 56.97
N ALA A 16 -32.83 -29.88 57.07
CA ALA A 16 -32.50 -29.00 55.95
C ALA A 16 -31.07 -29.23 55.44
N LEU A 17 -30.12 -29.49 56.34
CA LEU A 17 -28.73 -29.80 55.97
C LEU A 17 -28.65 -31.11 55.19
N LEU A 18 -29.35 -32.16 55.64
CA LEU A 18 -29.40 -33.45 54.95
C LEU A 18 -30.05 -33.36 53.57
N PHE A 19 -31.15 -32.60 53.44
CA PHE A 19 -31.78 -32.35 52.14
C PHE A 19 -30.84 -31.60 51.19
N PHE A 20 -30.11 -30.60 51.69
CA PHE A 20 -29.17 -29.84 50.89
C PHE A 20 -27.98 -30.69 50.43
N LEU A 21 -27.40 -31.49 51.34
CA LEU A 21 -26.26 -32.37 51.01
C LEU A 21 -26.64 -33.53 50.10
N ALA A 22 -27.80 -34.16 50.30
CA ALA A 22 -28.22 -35.34 49.54
C ALA A 22 -28.93 -34.99 48.23
N GLY A 23 -29.65 -33.86 48.17
CA GLY A 23 -30.44 -33.46 47.01
C GLY A 23 -29.82 -32.31 46.23
N ALA A 24 -29.63 -31.16 46.88
CA ALA A 24 -29.22 -29.93 46.19
C ALA A 24 -27.76 -29.96 45.72
N LEU A 25 -26.84 -30.46 46.55
CA LEU A 25 -25.41 -30.46 46.22
C LEU A 25 -25.09 -31.34 45.00
N PRO A 26 -25.57 -32.60 44.87
CA PRO A 26 -25.36 -33.39 43.65
C PRO A 26 -25.95 -32.72 42.40
N LEU A 27 -27.11 -32.08 42.54
CA LEU A 27 -27.75 -31.35 41.45
C LEU A 27 -26.92 -30.15 41.00
N ILE A 28 -26.39 -29.36 41.94
CA ILE A 28 -25.48 -28.23 41.66
C ILE A 28 -24.20 -28.73 40.98
N LEU A 29 -23.60 -29.82 41.48
CA LEU A 29 -22.40 -30.41 40.88
C LEU A 29 -22.67 -30.94 39.47
N LEU A 30 -23.85 -31.52 39.23
CA LEU A 30 -24.29 -31.96 37.91
C LEU A 30 -24.44 -30.77 36.95
N PHE A 31 -25.09 -29.68 37.37
CA PHE A 31 -25.18 -28.47 36.53
C PHE A 31 -23.81 -27.83 36.27
N LEU A 32 -22.93 -27.80 37.28
CA LEU A 32 -21.58 -27.27 37.12
C LEU A 32 -20.76 -28.12 36.16
N GLY A 33 -20.80 -29.45 36.28
CA GLY A 33 -20.14 -30.36 35.36
C GLY A 33 -20.63 -30.21 33.92
N LEU A 34 -21.95 -30.08 33.74
CA LEU A 34 -22.56 -29.86 32.43
C LEU A 34 -22.16 -28.51 31.84
N ALA A 35 -22.10 -27.46 32.66
CA ALA A 35 -21.65 -26.14 32.24
C ALA A 35 -20.18 -26.14 31.81
N LEU A 36 -19.30 -26.86 32.54
CA LEU A 36 -17.89 -27.03 32.17
C LEU A 36 -17.74 -27.80 30.86
N ASP A 37 -18.50 -28.89 30.69
CA ASP A 37 -18.51 -29.70 29.47
C ASP A 37 -18.99 -28.89 28.26
N LEU A 38 -20.11 -28.17 28.38
CA LEU A 38 -20.61 -27.29 27.34
C LEU A 38 -19.62 -26.18 26.99
N SER A 39 -19.04 -25.53 28.01
CA SER A 39 -18.02 -24.49 27.81
C SER A 39 -16.83 -25.03 27.03
N ARG A 40 -16.31 -26.20 27.42
CA ARG A 40 -15.22 -26.87 26.71
C ARG A 40 -15.59 -27.20 25.27
N TYR A 41 -16.80 -27.71 25.01
CA TYR A 41 -17.28 -28.00 23.66
C TYR A 41 -17.27 -26.74 22.77
N TYR A 42 -17.84 -25.63 23.24
CA TYR A 42 -17.87 -24.39 22.47
C TYR A 42 -16.48 -23.83 22.21
N LEU A 43 -15.58 -23.85 23.20
CA LEU A 43 -14.19 -23.43 23.03
C LEU A 43 -13.46 -24.28 21.97
N LEU A 44 -13.59 -25.61 22.04
CA LEU A 44 -12.95 -26.51 21.06
C LEU A 44 -13.54 -26.36 19.65
N ARG A 45 -14.85 -26.07 19.55
CA ARG A 45 -15.53 -25.81 18.27
C ARG A 45 -15.09 -24.49 17.66
N GLU A 46 -15.00 -23.43 18.46
CA GLU A 46 -14.52 -22.12 18.02
C GLU A 46 -13.06 -22.20 17.56
N GLU A 47 -12.21 -22.89 18.31
CA GLU A 47 -10.81 -23.12 17.93
C GLU A 47 -10.71 -23.90 16.60
N ALA A 48 -11.48 -24.98 16.45
CA ALA A 48 -11.50 -25.74 15.20
C ALA A 48 -12.02 -24.89 14.03
N GLN A 49 -13.09 -24.12 14.22
CA GLN A 49 -13.61 -23.23 13.18
C GLN A 49 -12.57 -22.17 12.79
N ARG A 50 -11.88 -21.58 13.75
CA ARG A 50 -10.80 -20.61 13.51
C ARG A 50 -9.66 -21.23 12.68
N VAL A 51 -9.26 -22.47 12.98
CA VAL A 51 -8.25 -23.18 12.19
C VAL A 51 -8.75 -23.44 10.76
N ALA A 52 -10.00 -23.88 10.60
CA ALA A 52 -10.60 -24.11 9.29
C ALA A 52 -10.68 -22.81 8.46
N ASP A 53 -11.12 -21.70 9.07
CA ASP A 53 -11.22 -20.38 8.45
C ASP A 53 -9.84 -19.86 8.00
N ASN A 54 -8.83 -19.96 8.86
CA ASN A 54 -7.47 -19.57 8.51
C ASN A 54 -6.88 -20.45 7.40
N ALA A 55 -7.16 -21.76 7.44
CA ALA A 55 -6.70 -22.70 6.41
C ALA A 55 -7.27 -22.34 5.03
N VAL A 56 -8.59 -22.08 4.92
CA VAL A 56 -9.19 -21.69 3.64
C VAL A 56 -8.72 -20.32 3.17
N ILE A 57 -8.50 -19.35 4.07
CA ILE A 57 -8.00 -18.01 3.70
C ILE A 57 -6.56 -18.10 3.17
N LEU A 58 -5.70 -18.88 3.83
CA LEU A 58 -4.33 -19.08 3.38
C LEU A 58 -4.30 -19.79 2.02
N ALA A 59 -5.10 -20.85 1.89
CA ALA A 59 -5.15 -21.65 0.68
C ALA A 59 -5.77 -20.92 -0.52
N ALA A 60 -6.76 -20.04 -0.28
CA ALA A 60 -7.39 -19.24 -1.32
C ALA A 60 -6.42 -18.33 -2.08
N LYS A 61 -5.26 -18.00 -1.48
CA LYS A 61 -4.20 -17.23 -2.15
C LYS A 61 -3.59 -17.94 -3.36
N TYR A 62 -3.59 -19.27 -3.34
CA TYR A 62 -2.99 -20.09 -4.39
C TYR A 62 -3.96 -20.47 -5.50
N LEU A 63 -5.25 -20.12 -5.37
CA LEU A 63 -6.22 -20.32 -6.43
C LEU A 63 -5.86 -19.43 -7.64
N PRO A 64 -5.99 -19.91 -8.90
CA PRO A 64 -6.75 -21.09 -9.30
C PRO A 64 -5.96 -22.41 -9.30
N PHE A 65 -4.74 -22.45 -8.78
CA PHE A 65 -3.93 -23.67 -8.70
C PHE A 65 -4.42 -24.54 -7.54
N THR A 66 -5.33 -25.47 -7.85
CA THR A 66 -6.03 -26.30 -6.86
C THR A 66 -5.09 -27.16 -6.02
N GLU A 67 -4.09 -27.80 -6.63
CA GLU A 67 -3.12 -28.64 -5.92
C GLU A 67 -2.27 -27.85 -4.90
N PRO A 68 -1.60 -26.73 -5.28
CA PRO A 68 -0.96 -25.84 -4.32
C PRO A 68 -1.89 -25.34 -3.21
N ALA A 69 -3.14 -24.96 -3.54
CA ALA A 69 -4.12 -24.51 -2.55
C ALA A 69 -4.47 -25.61 -1.53
N ILE A 70 -4.77 -26.82 -2.00
CA ILE A 70 -5.05 -27.99 -1.15
C ILE A 70 -3.83 -28.32 -0.28
N SER A 71 -2.63 -28.30 -0.85
CA SER A 71 -1.38 -28.54 -0.11
C SER A 71 -1.16 -27.51 0.98
N ALA A 72 -1.41 -26.22 0.71
CA ALA A 72 -1.28 -25.15 1.68
C ALA A 72 -2.31 -25.29 2.83
N ALA A 73 -3.56 -25.60 2.52
CA ALA A 73 -4.59 -25.88 3.53
C ALA A 73 -4.20 -27.06 4.43
N ARG A 74 -3.75 -28.18 3.82
CA ARG A 74 -3.28 -29.36 4.57
C ARG A 74 -2.11 -29.04 5.47
N ALA A 75 -1.10 -28.33 4.96
CA ALA A 75 0.08 -27.94 5.73
C ALA A 75 -0.30 -27.08 6.94
N TYR A 76 -1.21 -26.12 6.78
CA TYR A 76 -1.68 -25.26 7.86
C TYR A 76 -2.46 -26.03 8.94
N VAL A 77 -3.43 -26.88 8.54
CA VAL A 77 -4.18 -27.71 9.50
C VAL A 77 -3.23 -28.67 10.23
N ALA A 78 -2.26 -29.25 9.53
CA ALA A 78 -1.26 -30.14 10.14
C ALA A 78 -0.36 -29.42 11.14
N SER A 79 0.03 -28.16 10.89
CA SER A 79 0.84 -27.38 11.86
C SER A 79 0.07 -27.03 13.12
N GLU A 80 -1.23 -26.73 13.02
CA GLU A 80 -2.09 -26.43 14.18
C GLU A 80 -2.47 -27.72 14.96
N ALA A 81 -2.44 -28.88 14.29
CA ALA A 81 -2.75 -30.16 14.93
C ALA A 81 -1.71 -30.65 15.95
N VAL A 82 -0.52 -30.03 16.02
CA VAL A 82 0.63 -30.45 16.86
C VAL A 82 0.76 -29.60 18.15
N GLY A 83 -0.22 -28.77 18.49
CA GLY A 83 -0.18 -27.90 19.67
C GLY A 83 -0.06 -28.64 21.02
N PRO A 84 0.67 -28.09 22.02
CA PRO A 84 0.81 -28.68 23.34
C PRO A 84 -0.50 -28.59 24.14
N GLY A 85 -1.30 -29.65 24.06
CA GLY A 85 -2.58 -29.78 24.76
C GLY A 85 -3.25 -31.08 24.36
N LEU A 86 -2.92 -32.16 25.08
CA LEU A 86 -3.50 -33.48 24.88
C LEU A 86 -5.03 -33.44 25.01
N ASP A 87 -5.72 -33.49 23.88
CA ASP A 87 -6.88 -34.36 23.65
C ASP A 87 -7.25 -34.29 22.15
N LYS A 88 -6.78 -35.30 21.41
CA LYS A 88 -7.02 -35.64 19.99
C LYS A 88 -6.76 -34.52 18.95
N ALA A 89 -5.78 -34.80 18.08
CA ALA A 89 -5.44 -34.01 16.91
C ALA A 89 -6.67 -33.71 16.03
N LEU A 90 -6.71 -32.51 15.46
CA LEU A 90 -7.64 -32.16 14.38
C LEU A 90 -7.50 -33.20 13.25
N GLN A 91 -8.62 -33.82 12.86
CA GLN A 91 -8.65 -34.78 11.76
C GLN A 91 -9.20 -34.09 10.52
N ILE A 92 -8.43 -34.11 9.44
CA ILE A 92 -8.89 -33.63 8.14
C ILE A 92 -9.90 -34.64 7.59
N GLU A 93 -11.17 -34.23 7.43
CA GLU A 93 -12.18 -35.07 6.77
C GLU A 93 -12.13 -34.88 5.26
N LYS A 94 -12.06 -33.62 4.82
CA LYS A 94 -12.06 -33.27 3.40
C LYS A 94 -11.40 -31.91 3.19
N ILE A 95 -10.54 -31.82 2.19
CA ILE A 95 -10.05 -30.55 1.65
C ILE A 95 -10.16 -30.68 0.15
N GLU A 96 -10.99 -29.83 -0.46
CA GLU A 96 -11.23 -29.85 -1.90
C GLU A 96 -11.34 -28.42 -2.45
N ALA A 97 -10.89 -28.24 -3.68
CA ALA A 97 -11.23 -27.07 -4.45
C ALA A 97 -12.62 -27.30 -5.07
N ASP A 98 -13.67 -26.70 -4.50
CA ASP A 98 -15.05 -26.86 -4.98
C ASP A 98 -15.19 -26.34 -6.42
N THR A 99 -14.46 -25.27 -6.72
CA THR A 99 -14.27 -24.70 -8.04
C THR A 99 -12.82 -24.23 -8.17
N ALA A 100 -12.40 -23.76 -9.34
CA ALA A 100 -11.10 -23.12 -9.47
C ALA A 100 -10.96 -21.85 -8.60
N ASP A 101 -12.08 -21.33 -8.08
CA ASP A 101 -12.14 -20.04 -7.40
C ASP A 101 -12.56 -20.19 -5.95
N SER A 102 -12.81 -21.42 -5.49
CA SER A 102 -13.21 -21.66 -4.11
C SER A 102 -12.63 -22.95 -3.57
N ILE A 103 -12.25 -22.91 -2.30
CA ILE A 103 -11.71 -24.02 -1.54
C ILE A 103 -12.52 -24.20 -0.27
N SER A 104 -12.84 -25.46 0.03
CA SER A 104 -13.50 -25.85 1.26
C SER A 104 -12.60 -26.75 2.10
N VAL A 105 -12.62 -26.51 3.40
CA VAL A 105 -11.90 -27.31 4.40
C VAL A 105 -12.93 -27.80 5.40
N ARG A 106 -13.02 -29.12 5.53
CA ARG A 106 -13.83 -29.81 6.52
C ARG A 106 -12.91 -30.58 7.45
N ILE A 107 -12.91 -30.18 8.71
CA ILE A 107 -12.12 -30.84 9.77
C ILE A 107 -13.05 -31.32 10.87
N SER A 108 -12.66 -32.40 11.49
CA SER A 108 -13.37 -32.97 12.63
C SER A 108 -12.49 -33.04 13.86
N ARG A 109 -13.13 -32.91 15.01
CA ARG A 109 -12.48 -33.00 16.32
C ARG A 109 -13.40 -33.74 17.28
N SER A 110 -12.81 -34.44 18.22
CA SER A 110 -13.55 -35.06 19.32
C SER A 110 -13.35 -34.23 20.58
N ALA A 111 -14.44 -33.83 21.23
CA ALA A 111 -14.40 -33.26 22.57
C ALA A 111 -14.53 -34.37 23.61
N SER A 112 -13.60 -34.42 24.55
CA SER A 112 -13.69 -35.27 25.74
C SER A 112 -14.43 -34.52 26.85
N PHE A 113 -15.40 -35.18 27.47
CA PHE A 113 -16.25 -34.58 28.49
C PHE A 113 -16.02 -35.23 29.85
N LEU A 114 -15.97 -34.41 30.90
CA LEU A 114 -15.79 -34.90 32.26
C LEU A 114 -17.09 -35.48 32.80
N LEU A 115 -18.20 -34.74 32.75
CA LEU A 115 -19.47 -35.18 33.32
C LEU A 115 -20.17 -36.19 32.40
N LEU A 116 -20.22 -35.92 31.09
CA LEU A 116 -20.89 -36.82 30.13
C LEU A 116 -20.23 -38.20 30.05
N SER A 117 -18.96 -38.32 30.43
CA SER A 117 -18.28 -39.63 30.52
C SER A 117 -18.95 -40.59 31.53
N PHE A 118 -19.50 -40.07 32.63
CA PHE A 118 -20.24 -40.87 33.61
C PHE A 118 -21.54 -41.45 33.05
N PHE A 119 -22.07 -40.85 31.97
CA PHE A 119 -23.28 -41.30 31.27
C PHE A 119 -22.97 -42.09 29.99
N GLY A 120 -21.70 -42.50 29.79
CA GLY A 120 -21.27 -43.28 28.61
C GLY A 120 -20.99 -42.45 27.35
N ALA A 121 -21.16 -41.12 27.40
CA ALA A 121 -20.83 -40.21 26.32
C ALA A 121 -19.46 -39.56 26.55
N SER A 122 -18.39 -40.38 26.54
CA SER A 122 -17.04 -39.91 26.84
C SER A 122 -16.46 -38.97 25.77
N GLN A 123 -16.90 -39.12 24.51
CA GLN A 123 -16.41 -38.33 23.38
C GLN A 123 -17.55 -38.01 22.41
N ILE A 124 -17.72 -36.73 22.09
CA ILE A 124 -18.59 -36.28 20.99
C ILE A 124 -17.70 -35.78 19.86
N LYS A 125 -17.85 -36.40 18.68
CA LYS A 125 -17.21 -35.93 17.45
C LYS A 125 -18.07 -34.81 16.86
N PHE A 126 -17.45 -33.68 16.55
CA PHE A 126 -18.08 -32.60 15.80
C PHE A 126 -17.22 -32.26 14.58
N THR A 127 -17.88 -31.72 13.57
CA THR A 127 -17.25 -31.30 12.32
C THR A 127 -17.48 -29.81 12.13
N VAL A 128 -16.46 -29.12 11.66
CA VAL A 128 -16.55 -27.73 11.23
C VAL A 128 -16.17 -27.64 9.76
N GLN A 129 -16.81 -26.72 9.05
CA GLN A 129 -16.56 -26.48 7.64
C GLN A 129 -16.31 -24.99 7.43
N ALA A 130 -15.27 -24.69 6.68
CA ALA A 130 -15.00 -23.36 6.18
C ALA A 130 -14.93 -23.40 4.65
N ARG A 131 -15.31 -22.30 4.02
CA ARG A 131 -15.18 -22.10 2.58
C ARG A 131 -14.68 -20.69 2.31
N ALA A 132 -13.68 -20.56 1.46
CA ALA A 132 -13.22 -19.28 0.95
C ALA A 132 -13.24 -19.32 -0.57
N GLY A 133 -13.58 -18.18 -1.18
CA GLY A 133 -13.44 -17.98 -2.61
C GLY A 133 -12.62 -16.74 -2.92
N ILE A 134 -11.91 -16.78 -4.04
CA ILE A 134 -11.20 -15.63 -4.61
C ILE A 134 -12.06 -14.99 -5.69
N ASN A 135 -12.23 -13.67 -5.60
CA ASN A 135 -12.74 -12.91 -6.73
C ASN A 135 -11.54 -12.43 -7.55
N ALA A 136 -11.16 -13.19 -8.58
CA ALA A 136 -10.06 -12.88 -9.47
C ALA A 136 -10.23 -11.49 -10.10
N LYS A 137 -9.18 -10.66 -10.06
CA LYS A 137 -9.22 -9.29 -10.58
C LYS A 137 -8.07 -9.01 -11.51
N ASN A 138 -8.36 -8.23 -12.53
CA ASN A 138 -7.36 -7.55 -13.32
C ASN A 138 -7.09 -6.20 -12.65
N VAL A 139 -5.89 -6.02 -12.11
CA VAL A 139 -5.49 -4.82 -11.37
C VAL A 139 -4.39 -4.09 -12.12
N LEU A 140 -4.54 -2.78 -12.25
CA LEU A 140 -3.54 -1.91 -12.83
C LEU A 140 -3.16 -0.81 -11.83
N ILE A 141 -1.90 -0.73 -11.47
CA ILE A 141 -1.39 0.35 -10.63
C ILE A 141 -0.74 1.38 -11.56
N PHE A 142 -1.07 2.65 -11.43
CA PHE A 142 -0.37 3.75 -12.06
C PHE A 142 0.38 4.51 -10.99
N MET A 143 1.66 4.77 -11.20
CA MET A 143 2.52 5.55 -10.31
C MET A 143 3.00 6.81 -11.03
N ASP A 144 2.71 7.96 -10.44
CA ASP A 144 3.24 9.23 -10.93
C ASP A 144 4.74 9.33 -10.63
N ASN A 145 5.54 9.51 -11.68
CA ASN A 145 6.95 9.80 -11.60
C ASN A 145 7.31 11.06 -12.40
N SER A 146 6.42 12.05 -12.51
CA SER A 146 6.76 13.32 -13.15
C SER A 146 7.73 14.17 -12.33
N SER A 147 8.31 15.19 -12.94
CA SER A 147 9.26 16.11 -12.30
C SER A 147 8.59 17.11 -11.37
N HIS A 148 7.29 17.04 -11.10
CA HIS A 148 6.74 17.71 -9.92
C HIS A 148 6.96 16.85 -8.65
N MET A 149 7.25 15.55 -8.81
CA MET A 149 7.57 14.63 -7.71
C MET A 149 9.00 14.77 -7.23
N SER A 150 9.84 15.55 -7.92
CA SER A 150 11.23 15.84 -7.55
C SER A 150 11.72 17.05 -8.34
N PRO A 151 12.67 17.84 -7.83
CA PRO A 151 13.14 19.00 -8.57
C PRO A 151 13.67 18.64 -9.97
N ALA A 152 13.26 19.43 -10.97
CA ALA A 152 13.77 19.30 -12.33
C ALA A 152 15.27 19.64 -12.40
N TRP A 153 16.04 18.83 -13.13
CA TRP A 153 17.50 18.92 -13.14
C TRP A 153 18.05 20.19 -13.81
N GLU A 154 17.35 20.75 -14.79
CA GLU A 154 17.82 21.91 -15.59
C GLU A 154 17.57 23.26 -14.92
N SER A 155 16.55 23.36 -14.06
CA SER A 155 15.97 24.66 -13.70
C SER A 155 15.64 24.81 -12.23
N GLU A 156 15.45 23.73 -11.48
CA GLU A 156 14.88 23.83 -10.13
C GLU A 156 15.95 23.77 -9.06
N ARG A 157 15.76 24.58 -8.01
CA ARG A 157 16.55 24.48 -6.80
C ARG A 157 16.18 23.16 -6.12
N PRO A 158 17.15 22.44 -5.53
CA PRO A 158 16.82 21.28 -4.73
C PRO A 158 15.81 21.70 -3.67
N TRP A 159 14.78 20.88 -3.44
CA TRP A 159 13.85 21.13 -2.35
C TRP A 159 14.65 21.23 -1.05
N GLY A 160 14.22 22.04 -0.09
CA GLY A 160 14.96 22.29 1.16
C GLY A 160 16.36 22.91 0.99
N GLY A 161 16.73 23.35 -0.22
CA GLY A 161 17.92 24.14 -0.50
C GLY A 161 19.24 23.48 -0.09
N GLY A 162 20.02 24.22 0.69
CA GLY A 162 21.39 23.88 1.07
C GLY A 162 21.56 22.67 1.98
N ALA A 163 20.47 22.20 2.60
CA ALA A 163 20.53 21.19 3.66
C ALA A 163 20.40 19.74 3.16
N TRP A 164 19.95 19.54 1.91
CA TRP A 164 19.71 18.19 1.41
C TRP A 164 21.01 17.38 1.24
N PRO A 165 21.02 16.10 1.65
CA PRO A 165 22.18 15.26 1.44
C PRO A 165 22.33 14.87 -0.03
N THR A 166 23.55 14.50 -0.36
CA THR A 166 23.95 13.92 -1.64
C THR A 166 24.27 12.46 -1.42
N ALA A 167 23.69 11.56 -2.21
CA ALA A 167 24.12 10.18 -2.25
C ALA A 167 25.63 10.11 -2.57
N LYS A 168 26.37 9.32 -1.80
CA LYS A 168 27.79 9.04 -2.03
C LYS A 168 28.02 8.52 -3.45
N PHE A 169 27.08 7.73 -3.97
CA PHE A 169 27.13 7.24 -5.35
C PHE A 169 27.31 8.37 -6.38
N PHE A 170 26.47 9.41 -6.32
CA PHE A 170 26.54 10.52 -7.29
C PHE A 170 27.80 11.38 -7.08
N ASN A 171 28.25 11.54 -5.83
CA ASN A 171 29.51 12.24 -5.56
C ASN A 171 30.74 11.51 -6.14
N LYS A 172 30.75 10.18 -6.09
CA LYS A 172 31.84 9.36 -6.65
C LYS A 172 31.79 9.26 -8.18
N ASN A 173 30.63 9.51 -8.78
CA ASN A 173 30.41 9.35 -10.22
C ASN A 173 29.87 10.64 -10.84
N PRO A 174 30.67 11.74 -10.87
CA PRO A 174 30.20 13.04 -11.32
C PRO A 174 29.85 13.12 -12.81
N HIS A 175 30.32 12.18 -13.62
CA HIS A 175 29.94 12.06 -15.03
C HIS A 175 28.50 11.57 -15.24
N LEU A 176 27.85 11.02 -14.21
CA LEU A 176 26.45 10.56 -14.25
C LEU A 176 25.45 11.66 -13.93
N VAL A 177 25.92 12.86 -13.60
CA VAL A 177 25.12 14.06 -13.36
C VAL A 177 25.50 15.15 -14.37
N PRO A 178 24.57 16.06 -14.73
CA PRO A 178 24.86 17.12 -15.70
C PRO A 178 26.02 18.01 -15.24
N SER A 179 26.84 18.45 -16.19
CA SER A 179 28.06 19.22 -15.90
C SER A 179 27.80 20.69 -15.54
N TYR A 180 26.57 21.20 -15.59
CA TYR A 180 26.28 22.59 -15.26
C TYR A 180 26.79 22.95 -13.86
N GLU A 181 27.77 23.86 -13.82
CA GLU A 181 28.39 24.35 -12.61
C GLU A 181 27.77 25.71 -12.26
N GLU A 182 27.10 25.76 -11.11
CA GLU A 182 26.91 27.00 -10.39
C GLU A 182 28.07 27.15 -9.41
N PRO A 183 28.99 28.11 -9.60
CA PRO A 183 30.13 28.31 -8.71
C PRO A 183 29.70 28.50 -7.24
N ALA A 184 28.53 29.13 -7.03
CA ALA A 184 27.96 29.34 -5.70
C ALA A 184 27.47 28.03 -5.03
N HIS A 185 27.15 27.00 -5.81
CA HIS A 185 26.49 25.78 -5.33
C HIS A 185 27.03 24.50 -6.01
N PRO A 186 28.32 24.14 -5.81
CA PRO A 186 28.96 23.01 -6.52
C PRO A 186 28.33 21.64 -6.23
N ARG A 187 27.56 21.51 -5.15
CA ARG A 187 26.86 20.28 -4.77
C ARG A 187 25.41 20.21 -5.24
N ARG A 188 24.88 21.26 -5.88
CA ARG A 188 23.47 21.33 -6.28
C ARG A 188 23.07 20.16 -7.18
N ARG A 189 23.86 19.87 -8.22
CA ARG A 189 23.59 18.79 -9.19
C ARG A 189 23.44 17.41 -8.55
N PHE A 190 24.31 17.09 -7.59
CA PHE A 190 24.28 15.80 -6.89
C PHE A 190 23.06 15.68 -5.98
N ARG A 191 22.60 16.80 -5.39
CA ARG A 191 21.39 16.83 -4.55
C ARG A 191 20.15 16.63 -5.39
N VAL A 192 20.06 17.32 -6.52
CA VAL A 192 18.94 17.15 -7.44
C VAL A 192 18.89 15.72 -7.97
N ALA A 193 20.04 15.14 -8.36
CA ALA A 193 20.12 13.72 -8.74
C ALA A 193 19.66 12.78 -7.61
N THR A 194 20.07 13.06 -6.38
CA THR A 194 19.62 12.31 -5.20
C THR A 194 18.11 12.44 -5.02
N GLN A 195 17.54 13.65 -5.12
CA GLN A 195 16.10 13.89 -4.95
C GLN A 195 15.25 13.31 -6.09
N GLN A 196 15.79 13.23 -7.31
CA GLN A 196 15.12 12.57 -8.44
C GLN A 196 14.97 11.07 -8.20
N CYS A 197 15.92 10.44 -7.51
CA CYS A 197 15.81 9.04 -7.14
C CYS A 197 15.05 8.84 -5.81
N PHE A 198 15.40 9.65 -4.80
CA PHE A 198 15.05 9.45 -3.40
C PHE A 198 14.71 10.80 -2.75
N ASN A 199 13.45 11.17 -2.83
CA ASN A 199 12.88 12.21 -1.98
C ASN A 199 11.67 11.65 -1.20
N PRO A 200 11.24 12.26 -0.09
CA PRO A 200 10.22 11.72 0.79
C PRO A 200 8.90 11.47 0.07
N LEU A 201 8.47 12.40 -0.79
CA LEU A 201 7.22 12.30 -1.53
C LEU A 201 7.25 11.10 -2.45
N PHE A 202 8.23 11.08 -3.34
CA PHE A 202 8.33 10.05 -4.35
C PHE A 202 8.66 8.68 -3.75
N SER A 203 9.47 8.64 -2.70
CA SER A 203 9.78 7.41 -1.97
C SER A 203 8.54 6.84 -1.26
N ALA A 204 7.70 7.69 -0.67
CA ALA A 204 6.44 7.25 -0.08
C ALA A 204 5.48 6.68 -1.13
N VAL A 205 5.39 7.31 -2.31
CA VAL A 205 4.58 6.79 -3.42
C VAL A 205 5.12 5.45 -3.92
N LYS A 206 6.44 5.30 -4.07
CA LYS A 206 7.10 4.03 -4.42
C LYS A 206 6.82 2.95 -3.39
N GLU A 207 6.96 3.26 -2.10
CA GLU A 207 6.73 2.31 -1.02
C GLU A 207 5.27 1.86 -0.97
N ALA A 208 4.32 2.79 -1.08
CA ALA A 208 2.90 2.47 -1.15
C ALA A 208 2.59 1.60 -2.38
N THR A 209 3.21 1.90 -3.52
CA THR A 209 3.08 1.12 -4.76
C THR A 209 3.63 -0.30 -4.59
N ILE A 210 4.80 -0.46 -3.97
CA ILE A 210 5.40 -1.76 -3.67
C ILE A 210 4.50 -2.58 -2.76
N ARG A 211 4.02 -1.99 -1.64
CA ARG A 211 3.15 -2.69 -0.69
C ARG A 211 1.84 -3.13 -1.32
N LEU A 212 1.23 -2.26 -2.13
CA LEU A 212 0.01 -2.58 -2.85
C LEU A 212 0.24 -3.68 -3.89
N TYR A 213 1.33 -3.60 -4.64
CA TYR A 213 1.72 -4.63 -5.60
C TYR A 213 1.92 -5.97 -4.92
N ASP A 214 2.71 -6.04 -3.84
CA ASP A 214 2.94 -7.26 -3.07
C ASP A 214 1.65 -7.86 -2.54
N TYR A 215 0.80 -7.01 -1.95
CA TYR A 215 -0.47 -7.46 -1.40
C TYR A 215 -1.36 -8.08 -2.48
N LEU A 216 -1.50 -7.42 -3.62
CA LEU A 216 -2.36 -7.90 -4.71
C LEU A 216 -1.78 -9.10 -5.45
N SER A 217 -0.46 -9.12 -5.66
CA SER A 217 0.23 -10.20 -6.38
C SER A 217 0.44 -11.45 -5.52
N ALA A 218 0.33 -11.36 -4.20
CA ALA A 218 0.31 -12.50 -3.30
C ALA A 218 -0.92 -13.42 -3.47
N PHE A 219 -1.91 -12.99 -4.26
CA PHE A 219 -3.04 -13.81 -4.66
C PHE A 219 -2.85 -14.22 -6.13
N ASP A 220 -2.58 -15.50 -6.36
CA ASP A 220 -2.32 -16.07 -7.70
C ASP A 220 -3.51 -15.88 -8.66
N GLY A 221 -4.71 -15.72 -8.10
CA GLY A 221 -5.91 -15.44 -8.87
C GLY A 221 -5.99 -14.02 -9.39
N HIS A 222 -5.11 -13.09 -9.00
CA HIS A 222 -5.06 -11.73 -9.54
C HIS A 222 -4.05 -11.60 -10.69
N SER A 223 -4.31 -10.65 -11.58
CA SER A 223 -3.34 -10.19 -12.58
C SER A 223 -3.02 -8.75 -12.25
N VAL A 224 -1.77 -8.42 -11.91
CA VAL A 224 -1.40 -7.10 -11.38
C VAL A 224 -0.35 -6.44 -12.27
N GLY A 225 -0.79 -5.50 -13.12
CA GLY A 225 0.09 -4.69 -13.94
C GLY A 225 0.47 -3.36 -13.28
N LEU A 226 1.57 -2.76 -13.75
CA LEU A 226 2.06 -1.48 -13.26
C LEU A 226 2.44 -0.53 -14.40
N LEU A 227 2.01 0.71 -14.29
CA LEU A 227 2.28 1.82 -15.19
C LEU A 227 3.00 2.93 -14.44
N MET A 228 3.93 3.60 -15.10
CA MET A 228 4.66 4.74 -14.55
C MET A 228 4.74 5.84 -15.60
N GLY A 229 4.43 7.08 -15.24
CA GLY A 229 4.41 8.19 -16.19
C GLY A 229 4.69 9.54 -15.53
N PRO A 230 5.18 10.51 -16.32
CA PRO A 230 4.86 10.73 -17.73
C PRO A 230 5.90 10.10 -18.67
N GLY A 231 5.41 9.67 -19.83
CA GLY A 231 6.24 9.27 -20.96
C GLY A 231 6.81 10.44 -21.74
N GLN A 232 7.81 10.20 -22.59
CA GLN A 232 8.28 11.20 -23.58
C GLN A 232 7.17 11.55 -24.59
N ASN A 233 6.42 10.54 -25.02
CA ASN A 233 5.22 10.67 -25.83
C ASN A 233 3.95 10.32 -25.04
N ASP A 234 2.76 10.68 -25.55
CA ASP A 234 1.47 10.28 -24.96
C ASP A 234 1.33 8.75 -24.82
N ASP A 235 2.13 7.98 -25.58
CA ASP A 235 2.19 6.51 -25.56
C ASP A 235 3.32 5.94 -24.65
N ASP A 236 4.21 6.79 -24.10
CA ASP A 236 5.41 6.35 -23.35
C ASP A 236 5.18 6.21 -21.84
N ILE A 237 3.94 5.99 -21.40
CA ILE A 237 3.71 5.53 -20.03
C ILE A 237 4.44 4.19 -19.91
N LEU A 238 5.53 4.21 -19.16
CA LEU A 238 6.48 3.13 -19.09
C LEU A 238 5.84 2.03 -18.26
N VAL A 239 5.32 1.04 -18.96
CA VAL A 239 4.65 -0.10 -18.37
C VAL A 239 5.73 -0.97 -17.75
N VAL A 240 5.76 -1.04 -16.42
CA VAL A 240 6.39 -2.17 -15.71
C VAL A 240 5.43 -3.32 -15.92
N ARG A 241 5.53 -3.94 -17.10
CA ARG A 241 4.66 -5.03 -17.51
C ARG A 241 4.95 -6.17 -16.58
N ASP A 242 3.95 -6.53 -15.80
CA ASP A 242 3.87 -7.90 -15.38
C ASP A 242 2.50 -8.42 -15.01
N VAL A 243 2.34 -9.73 -15.18
CA VAL A 243 1.23 -10.60 -14.77
C VAL A 243 -0.12 -10.43 -15.49
N MET A 244 -0.31 -9.43 -16.35
CA MET A 244 -1.29 -9.57 -17.42
C MET A 244 -0.55 -10.14 -18.64
N PRO A 245 -0.95 -11.30 -19.18
CA PRO A 245 -0.61 -11.54 -20.58
C PRO A 245 -1.08 -10.29 -21.34
N PHE A 246 -0.38 -9.87 -22.37
CA PHE A 246 -0.85 -8.80 -23.24
C PHE A 246 -0.63 -9.35 -24.63
N ASP A 247 -1.54 -9.09 -25.57
CA ASP A 247 -1.40 -9.59 -26.94
C ASP A 247 -0.15 -8.97 -27.59
N LEU A 248 0.95 -9.73 -27.55
CA LEU A 248 2.27 -9.35 -28.03
C LEU A 248 2.25 -9.01 -29.52
N ASN A 249 1.26 -9.51 -30.27
CA ASN A 249 1.15 -9.28 -31.71
C ASN A 249 0.91 -7.81 -32.07
N ARG A 250 0.31 -7.00 -31.18
CA ARG A 250 0.12 -5.56 -31.43
C ARG A 250 1.39 -4.72 -31.31
N TYR A 251 2.45 -5.21 -30.66
CA TYR A 251 3.68 -4.44 -30.39
C TYR A 251 4.96 -5.24 -30.65
N ALA A 252 4.96 -6.11 -31.67
CA ALA A 252 6.12 -6.90 -32.09
C ALA A 252 7.40 -6.08 -32.35
N ASN A 253 7.28 -4.75 -32.53
CA ASN A 253 8.40 -3.85 -32.75
C ASN A 253 8.93 -3.16 -31.46
N SER A 254 8.26 -3.33 -30.31
CA SER A 254 8.76 -2.81 -29.04
C SER A 254 9.83 -3.76 -28.49
N ARG A 255 11.03 -3.24 -28.18
CA ARG A 255 12.17 -3.99 -27.59
C ARG A 255 11.89 -4.40 -26.14
N VAL A 256 10.72 -4.98 -25.88
CA VAL A 256 10.23 -5.40 -24.56
C VAL A 256 10.46 -6.91 -24.46
N THR A 257 11.10 -7.35 -23.39
CA THR A 257 11.47 -8.75 -23.15
C THR A 257 10.24 -9.67 -23.08
N TYR A 258 10.29 -10.79 -23.79
CA TYR A 258 9.21 -11.74 -24.09
C TYR A 258 8.64 -12.55 -22.91
N ASN A 259 9.00 -12.24 -21.66
CA ASN A 259 8.63 -13.08 -20.52
C ASN A 259 7.45 -12.47 -19.76
N ALA A 260 6.28 -13.11 -19.84
CA ALA A 260 5.17 -12.81 -18.94
C ALA A 260 5.59 -13.16 -17.50
N GLY A 261 5.49 -12.21 -16.55
CA GLY A 261 6.01 -12.40 -15.19
C GLY A 261 7.43 -11.85 -14.96
N GLN A 262 8.00 -11.06 -15.89
CA GLN A 262 9.17 -10.21 -15.63
C GLN A 262 8.95 -8.69 -15.81
N ALA A 263 9.14 -7.94 -14.71
CA ALA A 263 9.10 -6.49 -14.67
C ALA A 263 10.17 -5.89 -15.58
N THR A 264 9.74 -5.18 -16.63
CA THR A 264 10.68 -4.64 -17.62
C THR A 264 11.23 -3.27 -17.22
N PHE A 265 12.55 -3.13 -17.19
CA PHE A 265 13.22 -1.83 -17.21
C PHE A 265 12.99 -1.18 -18.57
N GLY A 266 12.28 -0.06 -18.59
CA GLY A 266 12.26 0.79 -19.78
C GLY A 266 13.52 1.65 -19.76
N TYR A 267 14.42 1.40 -20.72
CA TYR A 267 15.65 2.15 -20.89
C TYR A 267 15.32 3.57 -21.35
N TYR A 268 15.38 4.52 -20.44
CA TYR A 268 15.31 5.93 -20.79
C TYR A 268 16.69 6.43 -21.20
N ARG A 269 16.76 7.12 -22.34
CA ARG A 269 18.01 7.66 -22.93
C ARG A 269 18.36 9.04 -22.39
N SER A 270 18.15 9.30 -21.10
CA SER A 270 18.91 10.39 -20.49
C SER A 270 20.31 9.88 -20.22
N GLN A 271 21.33 10.64 -20.63
CA GLN A 271 22.70 10.38 -20.21
C GLN A 271 22.91 10.59 -18.70
N PHE A 272 21.99 11.31 -18.05
CA PHE A 272 22.06 11.69 -16.64
C PHE A 272 20.89 11.12 -15.82
N VAL A 273 21.15 10.72 -14.57
CA VAL A 273 20.15 10.22 -13.59
C VAL A 273 19.15 9.22 -14.21
N ARG A 274 19.65 8.03 -14.54
CA ARG A 274 18.84 6.92 -15.05
C ARG A 274 18.32 6.03 -13.93
N ASP A 275 17.35 5.18 -14.26
CA ASP A 275 16.84 4.21 -13.28
C ASP A 275 17.95 3.25 -12.82
N GLU A 276 18.88 2.87 -13.70
CA GLU A 276 20.04 2.05 -13.31
C GLU A 276 20.96 2.80 -12.35
N TYR A 277 21.06 4.13 -12.46
CA TYR A 277 21.87 4.94 -11.55
C TYR A 277 21.18 5.08 -10.20
N CYS A 278 19.87 5.24 -10.17
CA CYS A 278 19.10 5.17 -8.93
C CYS A 278 19.18 3.76 -8.32
N LEU A 279 19.12 2.69 -9.12
CA LEU A 279 19.32 1.32 -8.64
C LEU A 279 20.70 1.16 -7.99
N ALA A 280 21.76 1.54 -8.70
CA ALA A 280 23.14 1.48 -8.20
C ALA A 280 23.36 2.37 -6.97
N ALA A 281 22.78 3.57 -6.96
CA ALA A 281 22.82 4.45 -5.81
C ALA A 281 22.21 3.78 -4.59
N ALA A 282 21.04 3.17 -4.70
CA ALA A 282 20.44 2.48 -3.57
C ALA A 282 21.06 1.11 -3.23
N GLU A 283 21.88 0.51 -4.11
CA GLU A 283 22.73 -0.64 -3.73
C GLU A 283 23.99 -0.22 -2.98
N GLN A 284 24.59 0.90 -3.38
CA GLN A 284 25.88 1.39 -2.86
C GLN A 284 25.75 2.34 -1.67
N GLU A 285 24.59 2.96 -1.48
CA GLU A 285 24.30 3.62 -0.21
C GLU A 285 24.18 2.53 0.85
N PRO A 286 24.96 2.60 1.94
CA PRO A 286 24.83 1.63 3.01
C PRO A 286 23.39 1.69 3.49
N LEU A 287 22.64 0.58 3.30
CA LEU A 287 21.60 0.23 4.26
C LEU A 287 22.32 0.33 5.59
N ILE A 288 21.97 1.31 6.41
CA ILE A 288 22.54 1.42 7.75
C ILE A 288 22.23 0.07 8.38
N GLU A 289 23.25 -0.79 8.46
CA GLU A 289 23.10 -2.14 8.95
C GLU A 289 22.47 -1.98 10.33
N ARG A 290 21.36 -2.68 10.58
CA ARG A 290 20.66 -2.80 11.87
C ARG A 290 21.57 -3.50 12.89
N SER A 291 22.74 -2.93 13.09
CA SER A 291 23.87 -3.49 13.82
C SER A 291 24.16 -2.60 15.00
N LEU A 292 23.17 -1.97 15.62
CA LEU A 292 23.46 -1.15 16.78
C LEU A 292 22.32 -1.17 17.79
N THR A 293 22.72 -1.03 19.04
CA THR A 293 21.90 -1.03 20.25
C THR A 293 20.76 0.01 20.14
N PRO A 294 19.72 -0.08 20.99
CA PRO A 294 18.60 0.88 21.00
C PRO A 294 19.03 2.37 21.03
N GLU A 295 20.19 2.67 21.61
CA GLU A 295 20.75 4.04 21.71
C GLU A 295 21.28 4.57 20.37
N ASP A 296 21.80 3.67 19.54
CA ASP A 296 22.23 4.01 18.19
C ASP A 296 21.05 4.06 17.22
N GLU A 297 19.95 3.34 17.48
CA GLU A 297 18.69 3.57 16.76
C GLU A 297 18.21 5.01 16.98
N ASP A 298 18.28 5.58 18.18
CA ASP A 298 17.89 6.97 18.43
C ASP A 298 18.83 8.01 17.77
N LEU A 299 20.13 7.72 17.70
CA LEU A 299 21.12 8.58 17.03
C LEU A 299 21.06 8.48 15.51
N ILE A 300 20.83 7.28 14.99
CA ILE A 300 20.60 7.02 13.56
C ILE A 300 19.27 7.61 13.14
N ASP A 301 18.21 7.41 13.91
CA ASP A 301 16.89 7.98 13.63
C ASP A 301 16.97 9.51 13.65
N LYS A 302 17.76 10.12 14.55
CA LYS A 302 18.13 11.54 14.41
C LYS A 302 18.85 11.82 13.09
N LYS A 303 19.99 11.19 12.76
CA LYS A 303 20.74 11.50 11.51
C LYS A 303 19.96 11.21 10.22
N VAL A 304 19.12 10.19 10.19
CA VAL A 304 18.28 9.77 9.06
C VAL A 304 17.03 10.67 8.95
N ARG A 305 16.41 11.07 10.07
CA ARG A 305 15.38 12.13 10.08
C ARG A 305 15.94 13.46 9.60
N HIS A 306 17.24 13.72 9.79
CA HIS A 306 17.92 14.92 9.30
C HIS A 306 18.35 14.81 7.80
N GLY A 307 18.18 13.65 7.16
CA GLY A 307 18.75 13.33 5.84
C GLY A 307 17.79 12.78 4.75
N GLY A 308 16.48 12.68 5.01
CA GLY A 308 15.47 12.78 3.95
C GLY A 308 15.24 11.60 2.99
N TYR A 309 15.96 10.47 3.07
CA TYR A 309 15.54 9.24 2.36
C TYR A 309 15.96 7.95 3.07
N ARG A 310 15.06 6.97 3.13
CA ARG A 310 15.27 5.63 3.71
C ARG A 310 15.07 4.58 2.63
N ILE A 311 16.05 3.69 2.48
CA ILE A 311 15.88 2.49 1.65
C ILE A 311 15.14 1.44 2.50
N PRO A 312 14.02 0.89 2.02
CA PRO A 312 13.25 -0.12 2.74
C PRO A 312 14.11 -1.33 3.11
N ALA A 313 13.98 -1.81 4.35
CA ALA A 313 14.77 -2.92 4.88
C ALA A 313 14.52 -4.24 4.12
N ASP A 314 13.31 -4.41 3.59
CA ASP A 314 12.89 -5.56 2.79
C ASP A 314 13.57 -5.64 1.42
N ARG A 315 14.25 -4.56 0.98
CA ARG A 315 15.05 -4.58 -0.25
C ARG A 315 16.39 -5.32 -0.12
N GLY A 316 16.92 -5.46 1.10
CA GLY A 316 18.31 -5.90 1.29
C GLY A 316 18.60 -6.87 2.44
N ALA A 317 17.64 -7.22 3.28
CA ALA A 317 17.91 -8.13 4.40
C ALA A 317 18.29 -9.57 3.95
N ASN A 318 17.79 -10.03 2.79
CA ASN A 318 17.91 -11.43 2.38
C ASN A 318 18.75 -11.67 1.10
N ARG A 319 19.24 -10.62 0.43
CA ARG A 319 20.14 -10.82 -0.73
C ARG A 319 21.57 -10.95 -0.23
N PRO A 320 22.31 -12.03 -0.58
CA PRO A 320 23.71 -12.14 -0.20
C PRO A 320 24.46 -10.94 -0.78
N ARG A 321 25.33 -10.30 0.02
CA ARG A 321 26.06 -9.06 -0.36
C ARG A 321 26.88 -9.20 -1.65
N SER A 322 27.13 -10.42 -2.11
CA SER A 322 27.81 -10.72 -3.37
C SER A 322 26.96 -10.52 -4.62
N TYR A 323 25.64 -10.36 -4.52
CA TYR A 323 24.74 -10.20 -5.67
C TYR A 323 24.47 -8.72 -5.96
N SER A 324 25.43 -8.02 -6.58
CA SER A 324 25.12 -6.73 -7.20
C SER A 324 24.45 -6.96 -8.56
N LEU A 325 23.35 -6.25 -8.82
CA LEU A 325 22.66 -6.30 -10.12
C LEU A 325 23.43 -5.51 -11.19
N ILE A 326 24.25 -4.54 -10.76
CA ILE A 326 24.94 -3.61 -11.64
C ILE A 326 26.46 -3.75 -11.46
N PRO A 327 27.20 -4.18 -12.49
CA PRO A 327 28.66 -4.27 -12.42
C PRO A 327 29.31 -2.92 -12.10
N SER A 328 30.36 -2.94 -11.29
CA SER A 328 31.19 -1.76 -11.06
C SER A 328 31.80 -1.27 -12.38
N GLY A 329 31.53 -0.01 -12.73
CA GLY A 329 32.18 0.67 -13.86
C GLY A 329 31.32 0.86 -15.12
N SER A 330 30.31 0.02 -15.38
CA SER A 330 29.40 0.24 -16.52
C SER A 330 28.12 0.98 -16.16
N PHE A 331 27.66 0.86 -14.90
CA PHE A 331 26.38 1.41 -14.39
C PHE A 331 25.15 1.12 -15.27
N THR A 332 25.27 0.17 -16.19
CA THR A 332 24.21 -0.34 -17.05
C THR A 332 23.80 -1.70 -16.55
N LEU A 333 22.50 -1.93 -16.47
CA LEU A 333 21.95 -3.22 -16.11
C LEU A 333 22.12 -4.21 -17.28
N PRO A 334 22.97 -5.25 -17.15
CA PRO A 334 23.21 -6.21 -18.22
C PRO A 334 21.93 -6.99 -18.55
N LEU A 335 21.74 -7.38 -19.81
CA LEU A 335 20.59 -8.19 -20.24
C LEU A 335 20.44 -9.48 -19.40
N ALA A 336 21.55 -10.13 -19.07
CA ALA A 336 21.56 -11.34 -18.23
C ALA A 336 21.11 -11.12 -16.77
N GLN A 337 21.08 -9.87 -16.30
CA GLN A 337 20.60 -9.52 -14.96
C GLN A 337 19.13 -9.09 -14.96
N LEU A 338 18.54 -8.79 -16.13
CA LEU A 338 17.13 -8.39 -16.23
C LEU A 338 16.18 -9.43 -15.65
N SER A 339 16.46 -10.72 -15.83
CA SER A 339 15.65 -11.81 -15.26
C SER A 339 15.71 -11.90 -13.74
N LYS A 340 16.68 -11.25 -13.10
CA LYS A 340 16.86 -11.25 -11.63
C LYS A 340 16.25 -10.02 -10.97
N VAL A 341 15.79 -9.06 -11.77
CA VAL A 341 15.13 -7.86 -11.29
C VAL A 341 13.74 -8.20 -10.83
N THR A 342 13.40 -7.79 -9.61
CA THR A 342 12.02 -7.88 -9.12
C THR A 342 11.21 -6.63 -9.51
N PRO A 343 9.87 -6.72 -9.58
CA PRO A 343 9.01 -5.54 -9.71
C PRO A 343 9.33 -4.44 -8.68
N LYS A 344 9.67 -4.82 -7.44
CA LYS A 344 10.11 -3.91 -6.38
C LYS A 344 11.37 -3.14 -6.76
N ASP A 345 12.35 -3.82 -7.35
CA ASP A 345 13.59 -3.19 -7.80
C ASP A 345 13.31 -2.18 -8.90
N VAL A 346 12.39 -2.50 -9.82
CA VAL A 346 11.97 -1.58 -10.88
C VAL A 346 11.24 -0.37 -10.32
N ILE A 347 10.31 -0.55 -9.38
CA ILE A 347 9.60 0.56 -8.74
C ILE A 347 10.58 1.47 -8.01
N TRP A 348 11.44 0.88 -7.18
CA TRP A 348 12.33 1.64 -6.32
C TRP A 348 13.40 2.39 -7.10
N SER A 349 13.88 1.80 -8.19
CA SER A 349 14.90 2.40 -9.06
C SER A 349 14.37 3.53 -9.94
N ARG A 350 13.06 3.79 -10.01
CA ARG A 350 12.58 4.87 -10.88
C ARG A 350 13.12 6.23 -10.48
N ALA A 351 13.62 6.98 -11.45
CA ALA A 351 13.78 8.42 -11.29
C ALA A 351 12.44 9.12 -11.55
N ALA A 352 12.23 10.26 -10.89
CA ALA A 352 11.20 11.21 -11.28
C ALA A 352 11.69 12.01 -12.51
N ARG A 353 10.79 12.27 -13.45
CA ARG A 353 11.09 12.55 -14.85
C ARG A 353 10.32 13.75 -15.37
N ARG A 354 11.01 14.58 -16.13
CA ARG A 354 10.34 15.52 -17.02
C ARG A 354 10.12 14.83 -18.38
N PRO A 355 8.93 14.90 -18.99
CA PRO A 355 8.76 14.46 -20.36
C PRO A 355 9.71 15.29 -21.24
N TYR A 356 10.72 14.64 -21.84
CA TYR A 356 11.63 15.34 -22.73
C TYR A 356 10.89 15.64 -24.02
N ARG A 357 10.56 16.91 -24.22
CA ARG A 357 10.15 17.43 -25.52
C ARG A 357 11.23 18.43 -25.95
N GLU A 358 11.92 18.10 -27.03
CA GLU A 358 12.97 18.93 -27.63
C GLU A 358 12.44 20.34 -27.98
N ASN A 359 11.12 20.48 -28.24
CA ASN A 359 10.44 21.74 -28.58
C ASN A 359 9.10 21.96 -27.84
N GLY A 360 8.82 21.21 -26.78
CA GLY A 360 7.54 21.30 -26.05
C GLY A 360 7.65 22.17 -24.81
N GLY A 361 6.56 22.85 -24.45
CA GLY A 361 6.47 23.60 -23.19
C GLY A 361 6.89 22.75 -21.98
N ILE A 362 7.34 23.44 -20.93
CA ILE A 362 7.83 22.88 -19.65
C ILE A 362 6.65 22.25 -18.88
N GLU A 363 6.07 21.16 -19.36
CA GLU A 363 5.08 20.42 -18.57
C GLU A 363 5.81 19.48 -17.61
N SER A 364 5.97 19.91 -16.36
CA SER A 364 6.53 19.10 -15.25
C SER A 364 5.52 18.10 -14.65
N HIS A 365 4.36 17.92 -15.28
CA HIS A 365 3.19 17.29 -14.70
C HIS A 365 2.61 16.21 -15.61
N VAL A 366 1.98 15.20 -15.01
CA VAL A 366 1.26 14.16 -15.76
C VAL A 366 -0.11 14.66 -16.21
N ASN A 367 -0.42 14.53 -17.51
CA ASN A 367 -1.74 14.79 -18.05
C ASN A 367 -2.72 13.66 -17.71
N ILE A 368 -3.72 13.95 -16.89
CA ILE A 368 -4.68 12.95 -16.39
C ILE A 368 -5.48 12.28 -17.52
N ARG A 369 -5.75 12.99 -18.62
CA ARG A 369 -6.38 12.41 -19.80
C ARG A 369 -5.56 11.25 -20.35
N SER A 370 -4.25 11.45 -20.53
CA SER A 370 -3.35 10.43 -21.07
C SER A 370 -3.25 9.24 -20.10
N VAL A 371 -3.20 9.49 -18.79
CA VAL A 371 -3.24 8.42 -17.76
C VAL A 371 -4.51 7.60 -17.86
N LEU A 372 -5.69 8.23 -17.82
CA LEU A 372 -6.97 7.52 -17.84
C LEU A 372 -7.18 6.76 -19.16
N ARG A 373 -6.73 7.32 -20.29
CA ARG A 373 -6.77 6.64 -21.58
C ARG A 373 -5.89 5.39 -21.59
N GLN A 374 -4.67 5.49 -21.07
CA GLN A 374 -3.75 4.35 -21.00
C GLN A 374 -4.23 3.31 -20.00
N VAL A 375 -4.79 3.75 -18.87
CA VAL A 375 -5.43 2.86 -17.90
C VAL A 375 -6.57 2.11 -18.56
N ARG A 376 -7.46 2.80 -19.30
CA ARG A 376 -8.54 2.16 -20.05
C ARG A 376 -8.01 1.12 -21.04
N SER A 377 -7.07 1.52 -21.89
CA SER A 377 -6.54 0.63 -22.95
C SER A 377 -5.82 -0.59 -22.36
N THR A 378 -5.03 -0.40 -21.31
CA THR A 378 -4.24 -1.46 -20.69
C THR A 378 -5.11 -2.37 -19.84
N LEU A 379 -5.98 -1.80 -19.01
CA LEU A 379 -6.83 -2.56 -18.08
C LEU A 379 -7.89 -3.38 -18.81
N LEU A 380 -8.56 -2.80 -19.81
CA LEU A 380 -9.59 -3.52 -20.58
C LEU A 380 -9.01 -4.36 -21.72
N GLY A 381 -7.78 -4.07 -22.15
CA GLY A 381 -7.04 -4.88 -23.13
C GLY A 381 -6.30 -6.06 -22.51
N ALA A 382 -6.34 -6.20 -21.18
CA ALA A 382 -5.72 -7.29 -20.46
C ALA A 382 -6.43 -8.62 -20.79
N PRO A 383 -5.80 -9.57 -21.50
CA PRO A 383 -6.35 -10.90 -21.65
C PRO A 383 -6.55 -11.56 -20.29
N PHE A 384 -7.59 -12.37 -20.24
CA PHE A 384 -7.78 -13.31 -19.16
C PHE A 384 -6.61 -14.29 -19.18
N ARG A 385 -6.08 -14.57 -17.99
CA ARG A 385 -5.15 -15.69 -17.78
C ARG A 385 -5.78 -16.95 -18.37
N ALA A 386 -5.00 -17.75 -19.12
CA ALA A 386 -5.50 -18.97 -19.76
C ALA A 386 -6.03 -19.95 -18.70
N GLU A 387 -5.44 -19.92 -17.51
CA GLU A 387 -5.85 -20.65 -16.30
C GLU A 387 -7.22 -20.21 -15.77
N ARG A 388 -7.76 -19.08 -16.24
CA ARG A 388 -9.13 -18.60 -15.97
C ARG A 388 -10.13 -18.95 -17.08
N ALA A 389 -9.69 -19.56 -18.18
CA ALA A 389 -10.57 -19.92 -19.28
C ALA A 389 -11.60 -20.97 -18.81
N GLY A 390 -12.88 -20.71 -19.07
CA GLY A 390 -13.99 -21.59 -18.67
C GLY A 390 -14.53 -21.36 -17.26
N GLN A 391 -13.92 -20.47 -16.46
CA GLN A 391 -14.47 -20.03 -15.17
C GLN A 391 -15.54 -18.95 -15.41
N GLY A 392 -16.72 -19.11 -14.80
CA GLY A 392 -17.86 -18.19 -14.93
C GLY A 392 -17.67 -16.86 -14.19
N PHE A 393 -16.49 -16.27 -14.28
CA PHE A 393 -16.17 -15.04 -13.58
C PHE A 393 -16.85 -13.83 -14.20
N GLU A 394 -17.36 -12.95 -13.35
CA GLU A 394 -17.56 -11.57 -13.75
C GLU A 394 -16.19 -10.89 -13.92
N PRO A 395 -15.87 -10.33 -15.10
CA PRO A 395 -14.61 -9.64 -15.33
C PRO A 395 -14.53 -8.36 -14.48
N SER A 396 -13.93 -8.50 -13.30
CA SER A 396 -13.72 -7.38 -12.38
C SER A 396 -12.33 -6.77 -12.56
N HIS A 397 -12.32 -5.46 -12.75
CA HIS A 397 -11.14 -4.68 -13.08
C HIS A 397 -10.94 -3.58 -12.03
N LEU A 398 -9.71 -3.42 -11.55
CA LEU A 398 -9.34 -2.36 -10.61
C LEU A 398 -8.20 -1.53 -11.18
N ALA A 399 -8.25 -0.21 -10.98
CA ALA A 399 -7.13 0.67 -11.21
C ALA A 399 -6.81 1.48 -9.95
N PHE A 400 -5.53 1.58 -9.60
CA PHE A 400 -5.04 2.44 -8.52
C PHE A 400 -4.15 3.51 -9.12
N LEU A 401 -4.56 4.77 -9.02
CA LEU A 401 -3.81 5.91 -9.52
C LEU A 401 -3.08 6.56 -8.35
N MET A 402 -1.82 6.17 -8.15
CA MET A 402 -0.91 6.69 -7.13
C MET A 402 -0.33 8.02 -7.62
N LEU A 403 -1.04 9.11 -7.35
CA LEU A 403 -0.71 10.47 -7.78
C LEU A 403 -0.11 11.25 -6.63
N GLY A 404 1.12 11.79 -6.72
CA GLY A 404 1.66 12.59 -5.61
C GLY A 404 0.90 13.89 -5.34
N ASP A 405 0.09 14.35 -6.30
CA ASP A 405 -0.80 15.50 -6.15
C ASP A 405 -2.17 15.24 -6.82
N PHE A 406 -3.08 16.21 -6.72
CA PHE A 406 -4.33 16.21 -7.49
C PHE A 406 -4.05 16.16 -9.00
N PRO A 407 -5.00 15.63 -9.80
CA PRO A 407 -4.84 15.53 -11.24
C PRO A 407 -4.52 16.86 -11.93
N TRP A 408 -3.64 16.79 -12.92
CA TRP A 408 -3.27 17.89 -13.80
C TRP A 408 -3.73 17.63 -15.24
N GLN A 409 -4.01 18.70 -15.98
CA GLN A 409 -4.25 18.65 -17.42
C GLN A 409 -3.75 19.95 -18.06
N ASN A 410 -2.87 19.83 -19.05
CA ASN A 410 -2.27 20.94 -19.80
C ASN A 410 -1.69 22.01 -18.87
N GLY A 411 -0.89 21.58 -17.88
CA GLY A 411 -0.31 22.47 -16.87
C GLY A 411 -1.32 23.06 -15.86
N VAL A 412 -2.59 22.66 -15.89
CA VAL A 412 -3.59 23.11 -14.92
C VAL A 412 -3.91 22.01 -13.91
N ARG A 413 -3.76 22.32 -12.62
CA ARG A 413 -4.13 21.46 -11.50
C ARG A 413 -5.62 21.54 -11.17
N PHE A 414 -6.21 20.44 -10.70
CA PHE A 414 -7.48 20.47 -10.01
C PHE A 414 -7.35 21.22 -8.66
N SER A 415 -7.88 22.45 -8.57
CA SER A 415 -7.75 23.33 -7.39
C SER A 415 -8.93 24.29 -7.29
N LYS A 416 -9.48 24.57 -6.09
CA LYS A 416 -10.52 25.62 -5.97
C LYS A 416 -9.98 27.05 -5.98
N SER A 417 -8.67 27.26 -5.96
CA SER A 417 -8.09 28.59 -5.69
C SER A 417 -7.01 28.96 -6.72
N ARG A 418 -6.99 30.20 -7.20
CA ARG A 418 -7.13 31.36 -6.31
C ARG A 418 -8.25 32.39 -6.52
N PHE A 419 -8.91 32.57 -7.67
CA PHE A 419 -9.86 33.70 -7.79
C PHE A 419 -11.17 33.55 -8.57
N ASP A 420 -11.61 32.36 -9.04
CA ASP A 420 -12.98 32.27 -9.58
C ASP A 420 -13.55 30.84 -9.62
N LYS A 421 -14.85 30.70 -9.37
CA LYS A 421 -15.64 29.51 -9.75
C LYS A 421 -15.67 29.31 -11.27
N ASN A 422 -15.38 30.37 -12.03
CA ASN A 422 -15.29 30.37 -13.48
C ASN A 422 -13.87 30.14 -14.02
N TYR A 423 -12.88 29.79 -13.18
CA TYR A 423 -11.53 29.55 -13.69
C TYR A 423 -11.54 28.38 -14.70
N PRO A 424 -11.31 28.64 -16.00
CA PRO A 424 -11.53 27.66 -17.06
C PRO A 424 -10.61 26.45 -16.93
N GLY A 425 -9.46 26.59 -16.26
CA GLY A 425 -8.53 25.49 -16.03
C GLY A 425 -9.13 24.31 -15.27
N ASN A 426 -10.00 24.55 -14.27
CA ASN A 426 -10.67 23.45 -13.58
C ASN A 426 -11.65 22.71 -14.49
N LEU A 427 -12.28 23.44 -15.41
CA LEU A 427 -13.17 22.84 -16.39
C LEU A 427 -12.36 21.93 -17.31
N VAL A 428 -11.16 22.32 -17.74
CA VAL A 428 -10.27 21.48 -18.57
C VAL A 428 -9.96 20.14 -17.87
N VAL A 429 -9.55 20.17 -16.60
CA VAL A 429 -9.26 18.94 -15.84
C VAL A 429 -10.51 18.08 -15.62
N ARG A 430 -11.63 18.71 -15.22
CA ARG A 430 -12.90 18.00 -14.99
C ARG A 430 -13.43 17.36 -16.26
N THR A 431 -13.42 18.09 -17.36
CA THR A 431 -13.85 17.58 -18.67
C THR A 431 -12.94 16.44 -19.10
N ALA A 432 -11.62 16.56 -18.95
CA ALA A 432 -10.71 15.45 -19.23
C ALA A 432 -11.03 14.19 -18.43
N ILE A 433 -11.26 14.31 -17.12
CA ILE A 433 -11.62 13.17 -16.26
C ILE A 433 -12.99 12.60 -16.65
N ALA A 434 -14.02 13.45 -16.78
CA ALA A 434 -15.37 13.00 -17.10
C ALA A 434 -15.45 12.31 -18.46
N THR A 435 -14.81 12.87 -19.49
CA THR A 435 -14.77 12.29 -20.85
C THR A 435 -14.10 10.92 -20.85
N GLU A 436 -12.92 10.78 -20.21
CA GLU A 436 -12.22 9.50 -20.24
C GLU A 436 -12.88 8.44 -19.33
N LEU A 437 -13.52 8.83 -18.22
CA LEU A 437 -14.31 7.93 -17.38
C LEU A 437 -15.58 7.45 -18.07
N GLU A 438 -16.27 8.32 -18.83
CA GLU A 438 -17.43 7.92 -19.63
C GLU A 438 -17.02 6.94 -20.73
N ALA A 439 -15.93 7.23 -21.44
CA ALA A 439 -15.41 6.32 -22.46
C ALA A 439 -14.96 4.97 -21.85
N LEU A 440 -14.41 4.97 -20.63
CA LEU A 440 -14.13 3.74 -19.88
C LEU A 440 -15.42 3.01 -19.50
N ASN A 441 -16.45 3.71 -19.05
CA ASN A 441 -17.75 3.12 -18.71
C ASN A 441 -18.42 2.46 -19.91
N GLN A 442 -18.38 3.11 -21.08
CA GLN A 442 -18.89 2.55 -22.32
C GLN A 442 -18.14 1.28 -22.73
N ALA A 443 -16.80 1.31 -22.68
CA ALA A 443 -15.98 0.15 -22.98
C ALA A 443 -16.20 -1.00 -21.97
N ALA A 444 -16.30 -0.69 -20.68
CA ALA A 444 -16.62 -1.66 -19.64
C ALA A 444 -18.00 -2.30 -19.85
N LYS A 445 -19.01 -1.49 -20.22
CA LYS A 445 -20.36 -1.96 -20.54
C LYS A 445 -20.36 -2.90 -21.75
N GLN A 446 -19.62 -2.58 -22.81
CA GLN A 446 -19.49 -3.44 -23.99
C GLN A 446 -18.85 -4.79 -23.65
N LEU A 447 -17.91 -4.81 -22.71
CA LEU A 447 -17.24 -6.02 -22.25
C LEU A 447 -17.97 -6.78 -21.12
N GLY A 448 -19.11 -6.26 -20.64
CA GLY A 448 -19.78 -6.82 -19.45
C GLY A 448 -18.92 -6.74 -18.18
N ALA A 449 -17.94 -5.83 -18.14
CA ALA A 449 -16.98 -5.69 -17.06
C ALA A 449 -17.45 -4.67 -16.01
N ARG A 450 -16.99 -4.88 -14.77
CA ARG A 450 -17.10 -3.91 -13.67
C ARG A 450 -15.71 -3.35 -13.38
N VAL A 451 -15.58 -2.02 -13.40
CA VAL A 451 -14.32 -1.33 -13.19
C VAL A 451 -14.40 -0.48 -11.92
N ALA A 452 -13.37 -0.52 -11.08
CA ALA A 452 -13.20 0.44 -10.00
C ALA A 452 -11.89 1.22 -10.16
N ILE A 453 -11.94 2.55 -10.07
CA ILE A 453 -10.77 3.43 -10.09
C ILE A 453 -10.61 4.08 -8.72
N TYR A 454 -9.42 3.91 -8.15
CA TYR A 454 -9.01 4.54 -6.90
C TYR A 454 -7.99 5.64 -7.20
N PHE A 455 -8.36 6.89 -6.93
CA PHE A 455 -7.40 7.99 -6.90
C PHE A 455 -6.73 8.00 -5.53
N VAL A 456 -5.41 7.85 -5.50
CA VAL A 456 -4.62 7.79 -4.27
C VAL A 456 -3.68 8.98 -4.27
N VAL A 457 -3.87 9.91 -3.32
CA VAL A 457 -3.09 11.15 -3.24
C VAL A 457 -2.30 11.19 -1.94
N PRO A 458 -1.13 10.50 -1.84
CA PRO A 458 -0.28 10.47 -0.66
C PRO A 458 0.41 11.82 -0.46
N ARG A 459 -0.27 12.78 0.18
CA ARG A 459 0.38 14.01 0.64
C ARG A 459 0.34 14.07 2.16
N ASN A 460 1.47 13.85 2.82
CA ASN A 460 1.57 14.16 4.25
C ASN A 460 1.88 15.67 4.40
N PRO A 461 0.97 16.48 4.98
CA PRO A 461 1.21 17.91 5.16
C PRO A 461 2.33 18.22 6.17
N HIS A 462 2.78 17.23 6.97
CA HIS A 462 3.76 17.40 8.04
C HIS A 462 5.21 17.01 7.67
N GLU A 463 5.44 16.35 6.54
CA GLU A 463 6.76 15.80 6.19
C GLU A 463 7.67 16.72 5.38
N TYR A 464 7.18 17.88 4.92
CA TYR A 464 7.94 18.80 4.06
C TYR A 464 8.35 20.11 4.74
N THR A 465 7.74 20.43 5.87
CA THR A 465 8.32 21.41 6.79
C THR A 465 9.29 20.63 7.69
N PRO A 466 10.57 21.04 7.83
CA PRO A 466 11.30 20.66 9.03
C PRO A 466 10.37 20.97 10.20
N PRO A 467 10.14 20.03 11.12
CA PRO A 467 9.18 20.28 12.19
C PRO A 467 9.60 21.57 12.90
N SER A 468 8.64 22.41 13.28
CA SER A 468 8.90 23.79 13.71
C SER A 468 9.89 23.86 14.89
N ASP A 469 9.97 22.79 15.68
CA ASP A 469 10.93 22.60 16.76
C ASP A 469 12.38 22.42 16.27
N VAL A 470 12.61 22.00 15.03
CA VAL A 470 13.91 21.90 14.36
C VAL A 470 14.37 23.26 13.84
N LEU A 471 13.47 24.09 13.31
CA LEU A 471 13.78 25.49 12.96
C LEU A 471 14.05 26.32 14.22
N GLU A 472 13.26 26.11 15.27
CA GLU A 472 13.43 26.75 16.57
C GLU A 472 14.72 26.29 17.28
N ARG A 473 15.08 25.00 17.19
CA ARG A 473 16.38 24.50 17.69
C ARG A 473 17.56 24.92 16.84
N TRP A 474 17.44 24.98 15.52
CA TRP A 474 18.51 25.46 14.63
C TRP A 474 18.76 26.96 14.88
N TYR A 475 17.71 27.76 15.01
CA TYR A 475 17.78 29.16 15.42
C TYR A 475 18.46 29.32 16.79
N ASN A 476 18.08 28.48 17.77
CA ASN A 476 18.68 28.50 19.11
C ASN A 476 20.12 27.96 19.17
N THR A 477 20.56 27.13 18.22
CA THR A 477 21.88 26.49 18.26
C THR A 477 22.91 27.22 17.39
N VAL A 478 22.47 27.83 16.29
CA VAL A 478 23.35 28.52 15.33
C VAL A 478 23.46 30.02 15.64
N LEU A 479 22.38 30.69 16.06
CA LEU A 479 22.40 32.14 16.30
C LEU A 479 22.72 32.54 17.75
N LYS A 480 22.78 31.59 18.70
CA LYS A 480 23.28 31.88 20.06
C LYS A 480 24.80 32.15 20.13
N ARG A 481 25.54 32.00 19.03
CA ARG A 481 26.99 32.28 18.99
C ARG A 481 27.38 33.66 18.48
N GLN A 482 26.46 34.48 17.95
CA GLN A 482 26.78 35.88 17.63
C GLN A 482 25.67 36.82 18.09
N GLY A 483 26.07 37.78 18.91
CA GLY A 483 25.17 38.65 19.67
C GLY A 483 24.36 39.61 18.81
N LYS A 484 23.03 39.46 18.87
CA LYS A 484 22.08 40.50 19.25
C LYS A 484 20.76 39.81 19.58
N LYS A 485 20.31 39.93 20.84
CA LYS A 485 18.98 39.48 21.26
C LYS A 485 17.94 40.36 20.55
N ILE A 486 17.35 39.87 19.48
CA ILE A 486 16.07 40.41 19.01
C ILE A 486 15.03 39.98 20.06
N LEU A 487 14.40 40.96 20.72
CA LEU A 487 13.36 40.71 21.71
C LEU A 487 12.15 40.07 21.02
N ILE A 488 11.58 39.02 21.61
CA ILE A 488 10.37 38.33 21.12
C ILE A 488 9.21 39.31 20.82
N LYS A 489 9.17 40.46 21.50
CA LYS A 489 8.18 41.53 21.26
C LYS A 489 8.41 42.36 19.98
N GLU A 490 9.63 42.39 19.43
CA GLU A 490 9.90 42.99 18.11
C GLU A 490 9.58 42.00 16.97
N TRP A 491 9.75 40.70 17.19
CA TRP A 491 9.35 39.66 16.24
C TRP A 491 7.82 39.52 16.09
N LEU A 492 7.07 39.82 17.16
CA LEU A 492 5.60 39.93 17.11
C LEU A 492 5.10 41.26 16.48
N ARG A 493 6.01 42.21 16.17
CA ARG A 493 5.70 43.48 15.51
C ARG A 493 6.20 43.58 14.07
N THR A 494 7.11 42.71 13.65
CA THR A 494 7.12 42.31 12.24
C THR A 494 5.77 41.68 11.98
N GLN A 495 4.87 42.44 11.32
CA GLN A 495 3.78 41.84 10.57
C GLN A 495 4.36 40.62 9.91
N ASP A 496 3.72 39.46 10.05
CA ASP A 496 4.04 38.26 9.30
C ASP A 496 4.33 38.68 7.85
N HIS A 497 5.61 38.85 7.51
CA HIS A 497 6.07 39.20 6.16
C HIS A 497 6.08 37.90 5.36
N ASP A 498 4.91 37.30 5.34
CA ASP A 498 4.61 36.07 4.66
C ASP A 498 3.12 36.08 4.31
N CYS A 499 2.67 37.16 3.66
CA CYS A 499 1.30 37.35 3.23
C CYS A 499 1.17 38.30 2.02
N VAL A 500 1.97 38.15 0.96
CA VAL A 500 1.68 38.79 -0.35
C VAL A 500 2.09 37.83 -1.47
N ASP A 501 1.17 37.49 -2.37
CA ASP A 501 1.52 37.01 -3.72
C ASP A 501 1.98 38.27 -4.47
N ASP A 502 3.30 38.45 -4.64
CA ASP A 502 3.85 39.50 -5.48
C ASP A 502 3.81 39.03 -6.95
N PRO A 503 2.98 39.63 -7.82
CA PRO A 503 2.88 39.26 -9.22
C PRO A 503 4.13 39.60 -10.04
N GLN A 504 5.14 40.28 -9.48
CA GLN A 504 6.39 40.58 -10.18
C GLN A 504 7.47 39.49 -10.07
N TYR A 505 7.24 38.42 -9.31
CA TYR A 505 8.16 37.27 -9.23
C TYR A 505 7.83 36.21 -10.29
N GLU A 506 8.12 36.50 -11.56
CA GLU A 506 7.92 35.60 -12.72
C GLU A 506 8.91 34.40 -12.76
N GLY A 507 9.53 34.02 -11.63
CA GLY A 507 10.69 33.13 -11.64
C GLY A 507 10.78 32.11 -10.50
N ASN A 508 9.68 31.51 -10.04
CA ASN A 508 9.64 30.19 -9.36
C ASN A 508 8.24 29.96 -8.79
N ILE A 509 7.43 29.13 -9.44
CA ILE A 509 6.02 28.98 -9.04
C ILE A 509 5.78 27.89 -7.97
N ASP A 510 6.70 26.94 -7.69
CA ASP A 510 6.30 25.77 -6.89
C ASP A 510 7.12 25.40 -5.64
N SER A 511 8.18 26.12 -5.25
CA SER A 511 8.99 25.73 -4.08
C SER A 511 8.64 26.40 -2.73
N HIS A 512 7.58 27.22 -2.65
CA HIS A 512 7.26 28.02 -1.46
C HIS A 512 5.80 27.93 -0.99
N ALA A 513 5.17 26.77 -1.09
CA ALA A 513 3.85 26.57 -0.47
C ALA A 513 3.95 26.62 1.06
N ARG A 514 3.47 27.71 1.68
CA ARG A 514 3.42 27.90 3.14
C ARG A 514 2.60 26.79 3.84
N PRO A 515 2.88 26.43 5.10
CA PRO A 515 2.16 25.38 5.86
C PRO A 515 0.62 25.53 5.89
N THR A 516 0.11 26.76 5.76
CA THR A 516 -1.34 27.06 5.72
C THR A 516 -2.04 26.60 4.43
N GLN A 517 -1.33 26.41 3.31
CA GLN A 517 -1.89 25.89 2.06
C GLN A 517 -2.16 24.38 2.14
N CYS A 518 -1.38 23.65 2.95
CA CYS A 518 -1.55 22.21 3.16
C CYS A 518 -2.84 21.87 3.95
N VAL A 519 -3.24 22.71 4.90
CA VAL A 519 -4.53 22.55 5.61
C VAL A 519 -5.71 22.80 4.67
N ARG A 520 -5.59 23.78 3.75
CA ARG A 520 -6.61 24.07 2.74
C ARG A 520 -6.79 22.92 1.75
N PHE A 521 -5.67 22.31 1.33
CA PHE A 521 -5.62 21.18 0.40
C PHE A 521 -6.54 20.02 0.85
N PHE A 522 -6.37 19.52 2.08
CA PHE A 522 -7.19 18.42 2.58
C PHE A 522 -8.60 18.81 3.00
N LYS A 523 -8.77 19.99 3.61
CA LYS A 523 -10.09 20.38 4.13
C LYS A 523 -11.03 20.91 3.05
N LYS A 524 -10.53 21.45 1.93
CA LYS A 524 -11.37 22.10 0.91
C LYS A 524 -11.33 21.42 -0.45
N ASP A 525 -10.18 20.98 -0.94
CA ASP A 525 -10.07 20.51 -2.32
C ASP A 525 -10.35 19.01 -2.44
N GLY A 526 -9.89 18.20 -1.47
CA GLY A 526 -10.22 16.78 -1.37
C GLY A 526 -11.73 16.48 -1.37
N PRO A 527 -12.52 17.02 -0.44
CA PRO A 527 -13.97 16.81 -0.42
C PRO A 527 -14.69 17.27 -1.70
N ARG A 528 -14.16 18.29 -2.40
CA ARG A 528 -14.75 18.73 -3.67
C ARG A 528 -14.38 17.83 -4.84
N PHE A 529 -13.15 17.34 -4.89
CA PHE A 529 -12.76 16.35 -5.87
C PHE A 529 -13.60 15.09 -5.68
N GLU A 530 -13.75 14.61 -4.45
CA GLU A 530 -14.63 13.50 -4.11
C GLU A 530 -16.09 13.77 -4.51
N ALA A 531 -16.63 14.95 -4.22
CA ALA A 531 -17.98 15.32 -4.64
C ALA A 531 -18.12 15.37 -6.18
N PHE A 532 -17.10 15.83 -6.90
CA PHE A 532 -17.06 15.80 -8.37
C PHE A 532 -17.09 14.35 -8.89
N LEU A 533 -16.29 13.46 -8.30
CA LEU A 533 -16.25 12.04 -8.64
C LEU A 533 -17.59 11.35 -8.35
N LYS A 534 -18.20 11.60 -7.18
CA LYS A 534 -19.51 11.04 -6.80
C LYS A 534 -20.66 11.51 -7.70
N LYS A 535 -20.54 12.69 -8.32
CA LYS A 535 -21.51 13.19 -9.31
C LYS A 535 -21.42 12.46 -10.64
N GLN A 536 -20.30 11.79 -10.93
CA GLN A 536 -20.19 10.96 -12.12
C GLN A 536 -20.95 9.65 -11.84
N ASN A 537 -22.20 9.58 -12.30
CA ASN A 537 -23.04 8.41 -12.08
C ASN A 537 -22.87 7.43 -13.25
N PHE A 538 -21.96 6.46 -13.10
CA PHE A 538 -21.71 5.43 -14.10
C PHE A 538 -22.26 4.08 -13.63
N THR A 539 -22.77 3.28 -14.55
CA THR A 539 -23.34 1.95 -14.23
C THR A 539 -22.27 0.90 -13.99
N ASN A 540 -21.13 0.98 -14.70
CA ASN A 540 -20.10 -0.06 -14.71
C ASN A 540 -18.75 0.43 -14.14
N VAL A 541 -18.63 1.72 -13.82
CA VAL A 541 -17.39 2.32 -13.29
C VAL A 541 -17.66 2.92 -11.91
N ARG A 542 -16.97 2.42 -10.90
CA ARG A 542 -16.96 3.03 -9.56
C ARG A 542 -15.68 3.84 -9.40
N VAL A 543 -15.79 5.10 -8.98
CA VAL A 543 -14.60 5.93 -8.71
C VAL A 543 -14.55 6.33 -7.25
N THR A 544 -13.38 6.23 -6.63
CA THR A 544 -13.19 6.53 -5.20
C THR A 544 -11.89 7.28 -4.99
N LEU A 545 -11.90 8.28 -4.11
CA LEU A 545 -10.70 8.97 -3.63
C LEU A 545 -10.28 8.32 -2.30
N ILE A 546 -9.04 7.88 -2.21
CA ILE A 546 -8.41 7.36 -0.98
C ILE A 546 -7.52 8.47 -0.41
N ARG A 547 -7.70 8.81 0.87
CA ARG A 547 -6.90 9.85 1.54
C ARG A 547 -5.73 9.22 2.33
N PRO A 548 -4.60 9.93 2.51
CA PRO A 548 -3.43 9.42 3.23
C PRO A 548 -3.65 8.88 4.65
N PRO A 549 -4.45 9.53 5.54
CA PRO A 549 -4.68 8.97 6.87
C PRO A 549 -5.38 7.61 6.78
N ASP A 550 -6.09 7.34 5.68
CA ASP A 550 -6.76 6.06 5.44
C ASP A 550 -5.76 4.97 4.99
N LEU A 551 -4.56 5.30 4.48
CA LEU A 551 -3.56 4.29 4.08
C LEU A 551 -2.62 3.91 5.22
N ALA A 552 -2.23 4.88 6.06
CA ALA A 552 -1.38 4.63 7.22
C ALA A 552 -2.14 3.99 8.41
N SER A 553 -3.48 4.08 8.42
CA SER A 553 -4.38 3.48 9.42
C SER A 553 -5.05 2.19 8.97
N ILE A 554 -4.62 1.60 7.84
CA ILE A 554 -4.99 0.24 7.46
C ILE A 554 -3.90 -0.68 8.05
N PRO A 555 -4.13 -1.33 9.22
CA PRO A 555 -3.34 -2.47 9.65
C PRO A 555 -3.11 -3.44 8.48
N GLN A 556 -1.99 -4.17 8.46
CA GLN A 556 -1.76 -5.22 7.46
C GLN A 556 -2.97 -6.17 7.34
N ASP A 557 -3.65 -6.41 8.46
CA ASP A 557 -4.83 -7.26 8.56
C ASP A 557 -6.08 -6.63 7.92
N THR A 558 -6.13 -5.31 7.77
CA THR A 558 -7.29 -4.57 7.22
C THR A 558 -7.22 -4.43 5.70
N MET A 559 -6.04 -4.53 5.06
CA MET A 559 -5.96 -4.68 3.60
C MET A 559 -6.67 -5.96 3.13
N ALA A 560 -6.70 -6.99 3.98
CA ALA A 560 -7.46 -8.24 3.77
C ALA A 560 -8.99 -8.04 3.66
N PHE A 561 -9.51 -6.84 4.00
CA PHE A 561 -10.95 -6.53 4.03
C PHE A 561 -11.42 -5.58 2.92
N LEU A 562 -10.55 -5.16 2.00
CA LEU A 562 -11.04 -4.66 0.71
C LEU A 562 -11.79 -5.81 0.01
N PRO A 563 -12.90 -5.56 -0.71
CA PRO A 563 -13.92 -6.56 -1.03
C PRO A 563 -13.35 -7.65 -1.95
N MET A 564 -12.77 -8.70 -1.36
CA MET A 564 -12.03 -9.75 -2.05
C MET A 564 -12.33 -11.15 -1.51
N VAL A 565 -12.86 -11.27 -0.28
CA VAL A 565 -13.27 -12.55 0.30
C VAL A 565 -14.76 -12.50 0.64
N ASN A 566 -15.59 -13.16 -0.16
CA ASN A 566 -16.96 -13.48 0.23
C ASN A 566 -16.89 -14.55 1.31
N ARG A 567 -17.01 -14.17 2.58
CA ARG A 567 -17.17 -15.14 3.68
C ARG A 567 -18.64 -15.54 3.76
N SER A 568 -18.95 -16.77 3.36
CA SER A 568 -20.21 -17.42 3.73
C SER A 568 -19.94 -18.34 4.92
N VAL A 569 -20.35 -17.95 6.12
CA VAL A 569 -20.36 -18.86 7.28
C VAL A 569 -21.59 -19.75 7.12
N VAL A 570 -21.40 -20.97 6.62
CA VAL A 570 -22.46 -21.98 6.56
C VAL A 570 -22.39 -22.79 7.84
N LEU A 571 -23.29 -22.51 8.78
CA LEU A 571 -23.48 -23.35 9.96
C LEU A 571 -24.31 -24.57 9.55
N THR A 572 -23.65 -25.70 9.27
CA THR A 572 -24.34 -26.99 9.16
C THR A 572 -24.52 -27.56 10.57
N HIS A 573 -25.77 -27.80 10.96
CA HIS A 573 -26.14 -28.48 12.21
C HIS A 573 -26.04 -29.99 12.08
#